data_AF-A0A2V8MRD9-F1
#
_entry.id   AF-A0A2V8MRD9-F1
#
_cell.length_a   1.000
_cell.length_b   1.000
_cell.length_c   1.000
_cell.angle_alpha   90.00
_cell.angle_beta   90.00
_cell.angle_gamma   90.00
#
_symmetry.space_group_name_H-M   'P 1'
#
loop_
_entity.id
_entity.type
_entity.pdbx_description
1 polymer ?
#
loop_
_entity_poly.entity_id
_entity_poly.type
_entity_poly.pdbx_seq_one_letter_code
_entity_poly.pdbx_strand_id
1 'polypeptide(L)'
;RIFGAKHAILFLAFYPGAPCISNWAAQALKKNKSLFVRGCVTNNSASQGFYYELKGTTQPKNVKGQKNPVKQDPRVFAAEALDHKIIPKGWQKELLSAGFAIIHDKILVIDPFAKDCFVATGSHNLGHKASYDNDENLVLIEGNRELAVAYATHVLDVYDHFSWRYMVNRLGQKAAEQSLADKPQDWLDRYFDAAGQIKNAQLKFWMQATHP
;
A
#
# COMPACT_ATOMS: atom_id res chain seq x y z
N ARG A 1 2.36 -8.23 16.63
CA ARG A 1 1.14 -7.50 16.20
C ARG A 1 0.70 -7.90 14.79
N ILE A 2 1.54 -7.74 13.75
CA ILE A 2 1.19 -8.06 12.34
C ILE A 2 0.54 -9.44 12.13
N PHE A 3 1.11 -10.52 12.67
CA PHE A 3 0.55 -11.87 12.53
C PHE A 3 -0.76 -12.10 13.29
N GLY A 4 -1.12 -11.21 14.21
CA GLY A 4 -2.38 -11.23 14.95
C GLY A 4 -3.45 -10.34 14.35
N ALA A 5 -3.18 -9.66 13.21
CA ALA A 5 -4.16 -8.85 12.52
C ALA A 5 -5.38 -9.70 12.11
N LYS A 6 -6.58 -9.16 12.32
CA LYS A 6 -7.85 -9.84 12.06
C LYS A 6 -8.53 -9.33 10.79
N HIS A 7 -8.42 -8.04 10.52
CA HIS A 7 -9.17 -7.33 9.49
C HIS A 7 -8.27 -6.59 8.49
N ALA A 8 -7.28 -5.84 8.95
CA ALA A 8 -6.49 -4.97 8.08
C ALA A 8 -5.05 -4.75 8.54
N ILE A 9 -4.16 -4.59 7.56
CA ILE A 9 -2.77 -4.13 7.73
C ILE A 9 -2.54 -3.01 6.73
N LEU A 10 -2.33 -1.80 7.22
CA LEU A 10 -2.10 -0.61 6.41
C LEU A 10 -0.72 -0.04 6.76
N PHE A 11 0.09 0.33 5.78
CA PHE A 11 1.40 0.92 6.09
C PHE A 11 1.91 1.88 5.02
N LEU A 12 2.73 2.84 5.45
CA LEU A 12 3.57 3.65 4.58
C LEU A 12 5.02 3.53 5.07
N ALA A 13 5.96 3.34 4.15
CA ALA A 13 7.36 3.21 4.52
C ALA A 13 8.30 3.88 3.51
N PHE A 14 9.24 4.66 4.02
CA PHE A 14 10.29 5.26 3.21
C PHE A 14 11.27 4.22 2.65
N TYR A 15 12.24 3.79 3.45
CA TYR A 15 13.32 2.92 3.00
C TYR A 15 13.55 1.78 4.00
N PRO A 16 12.64 0.81 4.06
CA PRO A 16 12.64 -0.16 5.14
C PRO A 16 13.70 -1.25 4.97
N GLY A 17 14.34 -1.36 3.81
CA GLY A 17 15.27 -2.44 3.50
C GLY A 17 14.58 -3.81 3.44
N ALA A 18 15.30 -4.89 3.74
CA ALA A 18 14.77 -6.24 3.82
C ALA A 18 15.51 -7.06 4.89
N PRO A 19 14.83 -7.94 5.66
CA PRO A 19 13.37 -8.05 5.73
C PRO A 19 12.72 -6.81 6.36
N CYS A 20 11.47 -6.54 5.96
CA CYS A 20 10.72 -5.37 6.44
C CYS A 20 9.21 -5.60 6.52
N ILE A 21 8.47 -4.54 6.87
CA ILE A 21 7.02 -4.52 6.99
C ILE A 21 6.29 -5.12 5.80
N SER A 22 6.79 -4.89 4.58
CA SER A 22 6.24 -5.48 3.37
C SER A 22 6.34 -7.02 3.35
N ASN A 23 7.44 -7.60 3.83
CA ASN A 23 7.57 -9.05 3.95
C ASN A 23 6.61 -9.61 5.00
N TRP A 24 6.56 -9.00 6.19
CA TRP A 24 5.71 -9.49 7.27
C TRP A 24 4.22 -9.37 6.95
N ALA A 25 3.80 -8.29 6.28
CA ALA A 25 2.43 -8.13 5.79
C ALA A 25 2.06 -9.20 4.74
N ALA A 26 2.97 -9.53 3.82
CA ALA A 26 2.77 -10.62 2.87
C ALA A 26 2.63 -11.99 3.56
N GLN A 27 3.44 -12.26 4.59
CA GLN A 27 3.34 -13.50 5.37
C GLN A 27 2.03 -13.58 6.16
N ALA A 28 1.59 -12.47 6.77
CA ALA A 28 0.29 -12.40 7.44
C ALA A 28 -0.85 -12.66 6.45
N LEU A 29 -0.84 -12.02 5.28
CA LEU A 29 -1.81 -12.24 4.21
C LEU A 29 -1.76 -13.67 3.63
N LYS A 30 -0.59 -14.33 3.68
CA LYS A 30 -0.49 -15.75 3.32
C LYS A 30 -1.26 -16.64 4.28
N LYS A 31 -1.21 -16.34 5.58
CA LYS A 31 -1.89 -17.09 6.64
C LYS A 31 -3.38 -16.75 6.73
N ASN A 32 -3.73 -15.48 6.57
CA ASN A 32 -5.11 -15.01 6.59
C ASN A 32 -5.44 -14.25 5.30
N LYS A 33 -6.15 -14.92 4.37
CA LYS A 33 -6.49 -14.38 3.05
C LYS A 33 -7.58 -13.31 3.09
N SER A 34 -8.30 -13.16 4.20
CA SER A 34 -9.35 -12.14 4.34
C SER A 34 -8.80 -10.75 4.69
N LEU A 35 -7.52 -10.65 5.05
CA LEU A 35 -6.90 -9.38 5.43
C LEU A 35 -6.97 -8.36 4.30
N PHE A 36 -7.49 -7.18 4.62
CA PHE A 36 -7.36 -6.00 3.80
C PHE A 36 -5.95 -5.42 3.98
N VAL A 37 -5.10 -5.59 2.97
CA VAL A 37 -3.72 -5.07 3.00
C VAL A 37 -3.55 -3.96 1.98
N ARG A 38 -3.03 -2.82 2.47
CA ARG A 38 -2.65 -1.67 1.66
C ARG A 38 -1.32 -1.13 2.13
N GLY A 39 -0.38 -0.95 1.21
CA GLY A 39 0.88 -0.31 1.51
C GLY A 39 1.42 0.48 0.34
N CYS A 40 2.05 1.61 0.64
CA CYS A 40 2.81 2.36 -0.35
C CYS A 40 4.21 2.65 0.20
N VAL A 41 5.22 2.47 -0.63
CA VAL A 41 6.63 2.59 -0.22
C VAL A 41 7.43 3.47 -1.16
N THR A 42 8.51 4.09 -0.70
CA THR A 42 9.39 4.81 -1.64
C THR A 42 10.27 3.84 -2.43
N ASN A 43 10.81 2.80 -1.80
CA ASN A 43 11.74 1.90 -2.47
C ASN A 43 11.08 0.68 -3.12
N ASN A 44 11.40 0.44 -4.39
CA ASN A 44 10.95 -0.72 -5.17
C ASN A 44 11.25 -2.08 -4.50
N SER A 45 12.39 -2.25 -3.81
CA SER A 45 12.75 -3.54 -3.19
C SER A 45 11.76 -3.96 -2.11
N ALA A 46 11.19 -3.03 -1.35
CA ALA A 46 10.23 -3.33 -0.30
C ALA A 46 8.92 -3.87 -0.91
N SER A 47 8.39 -3.21 -1.95
CA SER A 47 7.20 -3.68 -2.68
C SER A 47 7.44 -5.02 -3.40
N GLN A 48 8.62 -5.22 -3.98
CA GLN A 48 9.02 -6.52 -4.54
C GLN A 48 9.07 -7.60 -3.46
N GLY A 49 9.60 -7.26 -2.27
CA GLY A 49 9.61 -8.14 -1.11
C GLY A 49 8.22 -8.66 -0.75
N PHE A 50 7.20 -7.78 -0.76
CA PHE A 50 5.80 -8.20 -0.60
C PHE A 50 5.37 -9.18 -1.70
N TYR A 51 5.59 -8.85 -2.98
CA TYR A 51 5.21 -9.71 -4.10
C TYR A 51 5.83 -11.12 -4.00
N TYR A 52 7.14 -11.19 -3.86
CA TYR A 52 7.89 -12.44 -3.86
C TYR A 52 7.52 -13.31 -2.66
N GLU A 53 7.46 -12.71 -1.47
CA GLU A 53 7.01 -13.39 -0.25
C GLU A 53 5.58 -13.93 -0.43
N LEU A 54 4.66 -13.10 -0.91
CA LEU A 54 3.26 -13.48 -1.12
C LEU A 54 3.09 -14.62 -2.12
N LYS A 55 3.90 -14.64 -3.18
CA LYS A 55 3.93 -15.69 -4.20
C LYS A 55 4.73 -16.93 -3.77
N GLY A 56 5.48 -16.86 -2.68
CA GLY A 56 6.38 -17.95 -2.27
C GLY A 56 7.52 -18.19 -3.25
N THR A 57 7.98 -17.13 -3.93
CA THR A 57 9.09 -17.18 -4.90
C THR A 57 10.21 -16.26 -4.44
N THR A 58 11.42 -16.48 -4.93
CA THR A 58 12.57 -15.63 -4.60
C THR A 58 12.76 -14.53 -5.61
N GLN A 59 13.15 -13.34 -5.15
CA GLN A 59 13.61 -12.28 -6.03
C GLN A 59 14.83 -12.77 -6.83
N PRO A 60 14.87 -12.55 -8.15
CA PRO A 60 16.03 -12.91 -8.96
C PRO A 60 17.26 -12.15 -8.48
N LYS A 61 18.43 -12.80 -8.53
CA LYS A 61 19.70 -12.15 -8.21
C LYS A 61 19.93 -11.00 -9.19
N ASN A 62 20.40 -9.87 -8.68
CA ASN A 62 20.82 -8.76 -9.52
C ASN A 62 22.14 -9.16 -10.21
N VAL A 63 22.09 -9.38 -11.53
CA VAL A 63 23.26 -9.63 -12.36
C VAL A 63 23.67 -8.31 -13.01
N LYS A 64 24.94 -7.93 -12.89
CA LYS A 64 25.47 -6.68 -13.46
C LYS A 64 25.20 -6.65 -14.97
N GLY A 65 24.55 -5.59 -15.45
CA GLY A 65 24.18 -5.43 -16.87
C GLY A 65 22.81 -6.00 -17.25
N GLN A 66 22.15 -6.76 -16.37
CA GLN A 66 20.81 -7.30 -16.62
C GLN A 66 19.75 -6.49 -15.87
N LYS A 67 18.73 -6.01 -16.59
CA LYS A 67 17.55 -5.39 -15.98
C LYS A 67 16.51 -6.45 -15.66
N ASN A 68 16.32 -6.72 -14.38
CA ASN A 68 15.18 -7.53 -13.92
C ASN A 68 13.91 -6.67 -13.90
N PRO A 69 12.76 -7.16 -14.40
CA PRO A 69 11.52 -6.43 -14.32
C PRO A 69 11.08 -6.28 -12.86
N VAL A 70 10.63 -5.08 -12.51
CA VAL A 70 10.08 -4.77 -11.19
C VAL A 70 8.71 -5.44 -11.06
N LYS A 71 8.60 -6.48 -10.24
CA LYS A 71 7.33 -7.17 -9.96
C LYS A 71 6.74 -6.69 -8.65
N GLN A 72 5.52 -6.16 -8.71
CA GLN A 72 4.79 -5.66 -7.54
C GLN A 72 3.37 -6.21 -7.54
N ASP A 73 2.70 -6.09 -6.41
CA ASP A 73 1.29 -6.46 -6.25
C ASP A 73 0.48 -5.19 -5.98
N PRO A 74 -0.72 -5.00 -6.56
CA PRO A 74 -1.48 -3.78 -6.35
C PRO A 74 -1.83 -3.53 -4.89
N ARG A 75 -1.79 -4.53 -4.00
CA ARG A 75 -1.95 -4.29 -2.55
C ARG A 75 -0.78 -3.53 -1.92
N VAL A 76 0.43 -3.70 -2.43
CA VAL A 76 1.65 -3.05 -1.92
C VAL A 76 2.58 -2.71 -3.09
N PHE A 77 2.70 -1.42 -3.38
CA PHE A 77 3.52 -0.92 -4.48
C PHE A 77 4.41 0.25 -4.08
N ALA A 78 5.41 0.53 -4.89
CA ALA A 78 6.23 1.72 -4.74
C ALA A 78 5.57 2.95 -5.36
N ALA A 79 5.69 4.10 -4.71
CA ALA A 79 5.26 5.37 -5.24
C ALA A 79 6.00 5.67 -6.55
N GLU A 80 5.25 6.08 -7.57
CA GLU A 80 5.78 6.33 -8.90
C GLU A 80 5.06 7.51 -9.56
N ALA A 81 5.75 8.15 -10.50
CA ALA A 81 5.23 9.29 -11.25
C ALA A 81 4.30 8.78 -12.33
N LEU A 82 3.45 9.64 -12.87
CA LEU A 82 3.00 9.42 -14.24
C LEU A 82 4.23 9.31 -15.15
N ASP A 83 4.41 8.13 -15.74
CA ASP A 83 5.57 7.89 -16.58
C ASP A 83 5.55 8.84 -17.78
N HIS A 84 6.73 9.09 -18.35
CA HIS A 84 6.86 10.04 -19.45
C HIS A 84 6.20 9.56 -20.76
N LYS A 85 5.55 8.39 -20.77
CA LYS A 85 4.92 7.83 -21.96
C LYS A 85 3.45 8.20 -22.03
N ILE A 86 2.77 8.29 -20.89
CA ILE A 86 1.34 8.61 -20.83
C ILE A 86 1.10 9.68 -19.77
N ILE A 87 0.87 10.91 -20.23
CA ILE A 87 0.40 12.02 -19.40
C ILE A 87 -1.08 12.22 -19.71
N PRO A 88 -2.01 11.90 -18.79
CA PRO A 88 -3.43 12.06 -19.00
C PRO A 88 -3.79 13.52 -19.30
N LYS A 89 -4.86 13.76 -20.07
CA LYS A 89 -5.31 15.11 -20.43
C LYS A 89 -5.60 15.91 -19.14
N GLY A 90 -5.09 17.14 -19.08
CA GLY A 90 -5.23 18.02 -17.90
C GLY A 90 -4.16 17.82 -16.82
N TRP A 91 -3.33 16.78 -16.94
CA TRP A 91 -2.18 16.56 -16.06
C TRP A 91 -0.89 17.13 -16.67
N GLN A 92 0.08 17.38 -15.80
CA GLN A 92 1.42 17.84 -16.18
C GLN A 92 2.44 16.72 -15.98
N LYS A 93 3.57 16.84 -16.66
CA LYS A 93 4.72 15.97 -16.40
C LYS A 93 5.16 16.13 -14.95
N GLU A 94 5.17 15.03 -14.21
CA GLU A 94 5.62 15.02 -12.81
C GLU A 94 7.15 14.94 -12.73
N LEU A 95 7.72 15.77 -11.88
CA LEU A 95 9.15 15.74 -11.55
C LEU A 95 9.33 14.98 -10.25
N LEU A 96 9.51 13.67 -10.36
CA LEU A 96 9.80 12.82 -9.22
C LEU A 96 11.29 12.76 -8.85
N SER A 97 12.09 13.60 -9.51
CA SER A 97 13.55 13.65 -9.39
C SER A 97 14.08 14.74 -8.46
N ALA A 98 13.22 15.49 -7.76
CA ALA A 98 13.67 16.50 -6.80
C ALA A 98 14.14 15.90 -5.45
N GLY A 99 14.08 14.57 -5.28
CA GLY A 99 14.60 13.89 -4.10
C GLY A 99 14.41 12.37 -4.14
N PHE A 100 15.13 11.65 -3.28
CA PHE A 100 14.99 10.20 -3.11
C PHE A 100 13.80 9.80 -2.24
N ALA A 101 13.16 10.76 -1.54
CA ALA A 101 12.07 10.54 -0.61
C ALA A 101 10.74 11.01 -1.21
N ILE A 102 9.89 10.06 -1.56
CA ILE A 102 8.55 10.30 -2.11
C ILE A 102 7.53 10.19 -0.97
N ILE A 103 7.59 9.06 -0.28
CA ILE A 103 6.90 8.78 0.98
C ILE A 103 7.96 8.81 2.07
N HIS A 104 7.86 9.77 2.99
CA HIS A 104 8.75 9.87 4.15
C HIS A 104 8.09 9.41 5.47
N ASP A 105 6.93 8.80 5.37
CA ASP A 105 6.23 8.16 6.47
C ASP A 105 6.92 6.86 6.92
N LYS A 106 6.72 6.54 8.19
CA LYS A 106 7.07 5.25 8.81
C LYS A 106 5.91 4.79 9.67
N ILE A 107 4.83 4.38 9.04
CA ILE A 107 3.54 4.14 9.71
C ILE A 107 3.10 2.70 9.50
N LEU A 108 2.63 2.06 10.56
CA LEU A 108 1.89 0.81 10.53
C LEU A 108 0.59 0.99 11.30
N VAL A 109 -0.54 0.63 10.67
CA VAL A 109 -1.86 0.56 11.30
C VAL A 109 -2.38 -0.86 11.16
N ILE A 110 -2.90 -1.42 12.24
CA ILE A 110 -3.54 -2.73 12.28
C ILE A 110 -4.94 -2.57 12.88
N ASP A 111 -5.92 -3.16 12.18
CA ASP A 111 -7.31 -3.27 12.60
C ASP A 111 -7.91 -1.94 13.14
N PRO A 112 -7.92 -0.85 12.34
CA PRO A 112 -8.18 0.50 12.84
C PRO A 112 -9.56 0.72 13.46
N PHE A 113 -10.53 -0.16 13.17
CA PHE A 113 -11.89 -0.08 13.72
C PHE A 113 -12.09 -0.94 14.97
N ALA A 114 -11.13 -1.81 15.30
CA ALA A 114 -11.24 -2.73 16.43
C ALA A 114 -10.88 -2.06 17.77
N LYS A 115 -11.39 -2.60 18.87
CA LYS A 115 -11.02 -2.17 20.24
C LYS A 115 -9.55 -2.39 20.55
N ASP A 116 -8.95 -3.42 19.96
CA ASP A 116 -7.53 -3.76 20.06
C ASP A 116 -6.70 -3.25 18.86
N CYS A 117 -7.15 -2.16 18.22
CA CYS A 117 -6.40 -1.49 17.16
C CYS A 117 -4.98 -1.11 17.59
N PHE A 118 -4.09 -1.00 16.61
CA PHE A 118 -2.68 -0.74 16.86
C PHE A 118 -2.10 0.22 15.82
N VAL A 119 -1.33 1.19 16.28
CA VAL A 119 -0.53 2.08 15.45
C VAL A 119 0.93 2.01 15.90
N ALA A 120 1.85 1.92 14.94
CA ALA A 120 3.26 2.15 15.16
C ALA A 120 3.76 3.26 14.24
N THR A 121 4.50 4.21 14.80
CA THR A 121 5.05 5.35 14.06
C THR A 121 6.31 5.90 14.73
N GLY A 122 7.05 6.78 14.08
CA GLY A 122 8.29 7.37 14.60
C GLY A 122 9.29 7.63 13.48
N SER A 123 10.59 7.61 13.81
CA SER A 123 11.66 7.69 12.81
C SER A 123 12.00 6.31 12.20
N HIS A 124 11.73 5.23 12.95
CA HIS A 124 12.09 3.85 12.60
C HIS A 124 11.50 3.39 11.26
N ASN A 125 12.36 3.13 10.27
CA ASN A 125 11.99 2.75 8.90
C ASN A 125 11.27 1.39 8.75
N LEU A 126 10.82 0.73 9.82
CA LEU A 126 10.01 -0.50 9.80
C LEU A 126 10.72 -1.69 9.11
N GLY A 127 12.02 -1.83 9.34
CA GLY A 127 12.79 -2.97 8.83
C GLY A 127 14.08 -3.21 9.60
N HIS A 128 14.76 -4.31 9.27
CA HIS A 128 15.84 -4.88 10.06
C HIS A 128 16.90 -3.86 10.54
N LYS A 129 17.45 -3.03 9.65
CA LYS A 129 18.48 -2.05 10.04
C LYS A 129 18.01 -1.04 11.08
N ALA A 130 16.76 -0.57 10.97
CA ALA A 130 16.20 0.34 11.96
C ALA A 130 16.04 -0.31 13.34
N SER A 131 15.95 -1.65 13.40
CA SER A 131 15.79 -2.40 14.65
C SER A 131 17.11 -2.80 15.32
N TYR A 132 18.23 -2.82 14.59
CA TYR A 132 19.50 -3.36 15.08
C TYR A 132 20.70 -2.43 14.92
N ASP A 133 20.69 -1.55 13.91
CA ASP A 133 21.88 -0.79 13.50
C ASP A 133 21.74 0.72 13.69
N ASN A 134 20.52 1.26 13.61
CA ASN A 134 20.29 2.70 13.69
C ASN A 134 19.78 3.13 15.07
N ASP A 135 20.07 4.37 15.45
CA ASP A 135 19.41 5.05 16.57
C ASP A 135 18.11 5.71 16.07
N GLU A 136 16.99 5.04 16.33
CA GLU A 136 15.66 5.43 15.84
C GLU A 136 14.65 5.31 16.97
N ASN A 137 13.64 6.18 16.97
CA ASN A 137 12.51 6.03 17.88
C ASN A 137 11.35 5.30 17.18
N LEU A 138 10.66 4.47 17.96
CA LEU A 138 9.41 3.83 17.55
C LEU A 138 8.38 3.94 18.68
N VAL A 139 7.27 4.59 18.39
CA VAL A 139 6.13 4.75 19.30
C VAL A 139 5.08 3.72 18.93
N LEU A 140 4.64 2.95 19.92
CA LEU A 140 3.60 1.93 19.78
C LEU A 140 2.37 2.36 20.56
N ILE A 141 1.22 2.43 19.89
CA ILE A 141 -0.03 2.94 20.46
C ILE A 141 -1.11 1.88 20.28
N GLU A 142 -1.75 1.51 21.38
CA GLU A 142 -2.71 0.40 21.44
C GLU A 142 -4.07 0.89 21.91
N GLY A 143 -5.14 0.40 21.28
CA GLY A 143 -6.52 0.65 21.68
C GLY A 143 -7.03 2.08 21.45
N ASN A 144 -6.20 2.99 20.93
CA ASN A 144 -6.65 4.33 20.54
C ASN A 144 -7.27 4.30 19.14
N ARG A 145 -8.58 4.04 19.10
CA ARG A 145 -9.33 3.89 17.85
C ARG A 145 -9.40 5.17 17.02
N GLU A 146 -9.57 6.32 17.66
CA GLU A 146 -9.63 7.62 16.94
C GLU A 146 -8.32 7.88 16.20
N LEU A 147 -7.19 7.65 16.87
CA LEU A 147 -5.87 7.76 16.27
C LEU A 147 -5.67 6.73 15.15
N ALA A 148 -6.06 5.47 15.38
CA ALA A 148 -5.91 4.41 14.39
C ALA A 148 -6.72 4.68 13.12
N VAL A 149 -7.94 5.21 13.24
CA VAL A 149 -8.76 5.64 12.10
C VAL A 149 -8.12 6.82 11.37
N ALA A 150 -7.61 7.83 12.09
CA ALA A 150 -6.94 8.98 11.47
C ALA A 150 -5.71 8.55 10.65
N TYR A 151 -4.87 7.67 11.21
CA TYR A 151 -3.74 7.10 10.48
C TYR A 151 -4.16 6.19 9.32
N ALA A 152 -5.24 5.40 9.46
CA ALA A 152 -5.76 4.58 8.38
C ALA A 152 -6.22 5.44 7.19
N THR A 153 -6.91 6.55 7.46
CA THR A 153 -7.31 7.53 6.45
C THR A 153 -6.10 8.12 5.74
N HIS A 154 -5.06 8.55 6.49
CA HIS A 154 -3.82 9.07 5.90
C HIS A 154 -3.10 8.05 5.02
N VAL A 155 -2.97 6.79 5.50
CA VAL A 155 -2.34 5.73 4.70
C VAL A 155 -3.11 5.48 3.40
N LEU A 156 -4.44 5.51 3.45
CA LEU A 156 -5.27 5.25 2.27
C LEU A 156 -5.34 6.44 1.31
N ASP A 157 -5.26 7.68 1.80
CA ASP A 157 -5.11 8.87 0.96
C ASP A 157 -3.82 8.81 0.12
N VAL A 158 -2.69 8.54 0.77
CA VAL A 158 -1.39 8.37 0.09
C VAL A 158 -1.40 7.16 -0.85
N TYR A 159 -1.95 6.03 -0.40
CA TYR A 159 -2.08 4.85 -1.25
C TYR A 159 -2.93 5.15 -2.48
N ASP A 160 -4.11 5.76 -2.34
CA ASP A 160 -5.02 6.02 -3.46
C ASP A 160 -4.38 6.98 -4.47
N HIS A 161 -3.70 8.01 -3.98
CA HIS A 161 -2.91 8.96 -4.77
C HIS A 161 -1.92 8.24 -5.70
N PHE A 162 -1.13 7.30 -5.18
CA PHE A 162 -0.15 6.57 -5.99
C PHE A 162 -0.71 5.34 -6.70
N SER A 163 -1.84 4.78 -6.25
CA SER A 163 -2.45 3.60 -6.86
C SER A 163 -2.91 3.88 -8.28
N TRP A 164 -3.46 5.08 -8.51
CA TRP A 164 -3.87 5.49 -9.84
C TRP A 164 -2.66 5.60 -10.78
N ARG A 165 -1.56 6.23 -10.33
CA ARG A 165 -0.30 6.33 -11.09
C ARG A 165 0.27 4.95 -11.40
N TYR A 166 0.27 4.07 -10.40
CA TYR A 166 0.62 2.66 -10.52
C TYR A 166 -0.16 1.96 -11.64
N MET A 167 -1.48 2.20 -11.70
CA MET A 167 -2.35 1.58 -12.70
C MET A 167 -2.15 2.19 -14.09
N VAL A 168 -1.98 3.52 -14.22
CA VAL A 168 -1.72 4.19 -15.50
C VAL A 168 -0.45 3.65 -16.16
N ASN A 169 0.65 3.53 -15.41
CA ASN A 169 1.92 3.06 -15.97
C ASN A 169 1.90 1.57 -16.39
N ARG A 170 0.89 0.80 -15.95
CA ARG A 170 0.75 -0.63 -16.26
C ARG A 170 -0.34 -0.94 -17.27
N LEU A 171 -1.44 -0.20 -17.25
CA LEU A 171 -2.61 -0.42 -18.10
C LEU A 171 -2.78 0.64 -19.19
N GLY A 172 -1.96 1.69 -19.18
CA GLY A 172 -1.95 2.76 -20.15
C GLY A 172 -3.22 3.61 -20.16
N GLN A 173 -3.60 4.09 -21.35
CA GLN A 173 -4.66 5.08 -21.55
C GLN A 173 -6.00 4.67 -20.91
N LYS A 174 -6.31 3.36 -20.86
CA LYS A 174 -7.54 2.86 -20.23
C LYS A 174 -7.63 3.18 -18.74
N ALA A 175 -6.50 3.16 -18.01
CA ALA A 175 -6.46 3.55 -16.60
C ALA A 175 -6.29 5.07 -16.40
N ALA A 176 -5.81 5.77 -17.43
CA ALA A 176 -5.69 7.22 -17.44
C ALA A 176 -7.04 7.94 -17.60
N GLU A 177 -8.06 7.25 -18.12
CA GLU A 177 -9.39 7.80 -18.29
C GLU A 177 -10.06 8.05 -16.93
N GLN A 178 -10.25 9.33 -16.59
CA GLN A 178 -10.84 9.78 -15.33
C GLN A 178 -12.31 10.18 -15.49
N SER A 179 -12.84 10.21 -16.72
CA SER A 179 -14.24 10.55 -16.94
C SER A 179 -15.15 9.53 -16.25
N LEU A 180 -16.20 10.02 -15.62
CA LEU A 180 -17.30 9.16 -15.19
C LEU A 180 -17.94 8.56 -16.45
N ALA A 181 -18.30 7.28 -16.38
CA ALA A 181 -19.09 6.67 -17.44
C ALA A 181 -20.48 7.30 -17.46
N ASP A 182 -21.04 7.53 -18.64
CA ASP A 182 -22.36 8.13 -18.82
C ASP A 182 -23.49 7.27 -18.21
N LYS A 183 -23.27 5.95 -18.13
CA LYS A 183 -24.22 5.01 -17.54
C LYS A 183 -23.83 4.69 -16.09
N PRO A 184 -24.76 4.80 -15.13
CA PRO A 184 -24.49 4.47 -13.74
C PRO A 184 -23.91 3.07 -13.51
N GLN A 185 -24.41 2.09 -14.27
CA GLN A 185 -23.97 0.70 -14.14
C GLN A 185 -22.46 0.53 -14.38
N ASP A 186 -21.91 1.24 -15.36
CA ASP A 186 -20.51 1.08 -15.79
C ASP A 186 -19.50 1.54 -14.73
N TRP A 187 -19.90 2.45 -13.83
CA TRP A 187 -19.09 2.83 -12.68
C TRP A 187 -19.47 2.08 -11.40
N LEU A 188 -20.74 1.71 -11.20
CA LEU A 188 -21.20 0.91 -10.05
C LEU A 188 -20.66 -0.53 -10.08
N ASP A 189 -20.47 -1.10 -11.27
CA ASP A 189 -19.95 -2.46 -11.47
C ASP A 189 -18.54 -2.67 -10.91
N ARG A 190 -17.82 -1.60 -10.55
CA ARG A 190 -16.52 -1.72 -9.87
C ARG A 190 -16.67 -1.97 -8.36
N TYR A 191 -17.82 -1.62 -7.80
CA TYR A 191 -18.09 -1.61 -6.37
C TYR A 191 -19.03 -2.73 -5.94
N PHE A 192 -20.05 -3.01 -6.75
CA PHE A 192 -21.10 -3.97 -6.44
C PHE A 192 -21.14 -5.14 -7.45
N ASP A 193 -21.61 -6.30 -7.02
CA ASP A 193 -21.99 -7.40 -7.91
C ASP A 193 -23.45 -7.27 -8.39
N ALA A 194 -23.89 -8.20 -9.23
CA ALA A 194 -25.25 -8.20 -9.79
C ALA A 194 -26.35 -8.37 -8.70
N ALA A 195 -25.99 -8.85 -7.51
CA ALA A 195 -26.89 -8.98 -6.36
C ALA A 195 -26.82 -7.76 -5.42
N GLY A 196 -26.09 -6.71 -5.80
CA GLY A 196 -25.92 -5.49 -4.99
C GLY A 196 -24.96 -5.66 -3.81
N GLN A 197 -24.19 -6.75 -3.74
CA GLN A 197 -23.22 -6.95 -2.66
C GLN A 197 -21.90 -6.24 -2.98
N ILE A 198 -21.25 -5.69 -1.95
CA ILE A 198 -19.96 -5.01 -2.11
C ILE A 198 -18.88 -6.03 -2.45
N LYS A 199 -18.26 -5.88 -3.63
CA LYS A 199 -17.10 -6.67 -4.05
C LYS A 199 -15.79 -5.89 -4.03
N ASN A 200 -15.84 -4.55 -4.00
CA ASN A 200 -14.64 -3.73 -3.87
C ASN A 200 -14.06 -3.85 -2.45
N ALA A 201 -12.80 -4.28 -2.35
CA ALA A 201 -12.16 -4.55 -1.06
C ALA A 201 -12.04 -3.31 -0.17
N GLN A 202 -11.80 -2.12 -0.75
CA GLN A 202 -11.60 -0.89 0.00
C GLN A 202 -12.92 -0.28 0.45
N LEU A 203 -13.96 -0.32 -0.40
CA LEU A 203 -15.31 0.03 0.03
C LEU A 203 -15.78 -0.91 1.15
N LYS A 204 -15.56 -2.22 1.01
CA LYS A 204 -15.89 -3.20 2.05
C LYS A 204 -15.12 -2.95 3.35
N PHE A 205 -13.88 -2.47 3.27
CA PHE A 205 -13.11 -2.04 4.43
C PHE A 205 -13.78 -0.83 5.10
N TRP A 206 -14.08 0.23 4.37
CA TRP A 206 -14.70 1.43 4.95
C TRP A 206 -16.09 1.20 5.53
N MET A 207 -16.90 0.32 4.92
CA MET A 207 -18.20 -0.05 5.47
C MET A 207 -18.11 -0.82 6.80
N GLN A 208 -16.95 -1.34 7.20
CA GLN A 208 -16.77 -1.88 8.55
C GLN A 208 -16.67 -0.77 9.61
N ALA A 209 -16.29 0.46 9.23
CA ALA A 209 -16.24 1.59 10.15
C ALA A 209 -17.62 2.03 10.64
N THR A 210 -18.67 1.75 9.86
CA THR A 210 -20.06 2.15 10.17
C THR A 210 -20.77 1.16 11.11
N HIS A 211 -20.13 0.05 11.47
CA HIS A 211 -20.66 -0.96 12.37
C HIS A 211 -19.75 -1.09 13.60
N PRO A 212 -19.88 -0.18 14.59
CA PRO A 212 -19.01 -0.13 15.77
C PRO A 212 -19.17 -1.32 16.72
#